data_AF-A0A1X6NB99-F1
#
_entry.id   AF-A0A1X6NB99-F1
#
_cell.length_a   1.000
_cell.length_b   1.000
_cell.length_c   1.000
_cell.angle_alpha   90.00
_cell.angle_beta   90.00
_cell.angle_gamma   90.00
#
_symmetry.space_group_name_H-M   'P 1'
#
loop_
_entity.id
_entity.type
_entity.pdbx_description
1 polymer ?
#
loop_
_entity_poly.entity_id
_entity_poly.type
_entity_poly.pdbx_seq_one_letter_code
_entity_poly.pdbx_strand_id
1 'polypeptide(L)'
;MDCLRAGVHRATRAGIHGSQIHGTYSIVISGGYQDDYDKGETIIYTGAGGQDVSTNERTHMQTSDQRLDHPHNAALVVSAFGHRRKVRVIRGSKLGSKFAPGTMFVFYRYDGLYTVTHVSVHYIAALIHHRADLVWACSSSRGKVYTDSTYVSSSSR
;
A
#
# COMPACT_ATOMS: atom_id res chain seq x y z
N MET A 1 -11.28 -1.73 -9.70
CA MET A 1 -12.31 -0.68 -9.87
C MET A 1 -13.26 -0.57 -8.68
N ASP A 2 -13.47 -1.62 -7.88
CA ASP A 2 -14.42 -1.56 -6.75
C ASP A 2 -14.02 -0.52 -5.68
N CYS A 3 -12.74 -0.43 -5.34
CA CYS A 3 -12.25 0.57 -4.37
C CYS A 3 -12.46 2.02 -4.83
N LEU A 4 -12.36 2.27 -6.13
CA LEU A 4 -12.62 3.58 -6.74
C LEU A 4 -14.10 3.94 -6.64
N ARG A 5 -14.98 3.01 -7.05
CA ARG A 5 -16.43 3.18 -7.00
C ARG A 5 -16.93 3.40 -5.58
N ALA A 6 -16.36 2.69 -4.61
CA ALA A 6 -16.67 2.86 -3.18
C ALA A 6 -16.02 4.09 -2.53
N GLY A 7 -15.16 4.83 -3.25
CA GLY A 7 -14.48 6.02 -2.73
C GLY A 7 -13.40 5.75 -1.67
N VAL A 8 -13.12 4.49 -1.31
CA VAL A 8 -12.14 4.13 -0.29
C VAL A 8 -10.69 4.31 -0.78
N HIS A 9 -10.46 4.16 -2.09
CA HIS A 9 -9.17 4.38 -2.74
C HIS A 9 -9.36 4.86 -4.19
N ARG A 10 -8.93 6.09 -4.52
CA ARG A 10 -9.25 6.71 -5.81
C ARG A 10 -8.17 6.56 -6.89
N ALA A 11 -6.97 6.06 -6.56
CA ALA A 11 -6.03 5.73 -7.62
C ALA A 11 -6.50 4.45 -8.34
N THR A 12 -6.46 4.46 -9.68
CA THR A 12 -6.97 3.35 -10.50
C THR A 12 -6.00 2.17 -10.54
N ARG A 13 -4.69 2.44 -10.54
CA ARG A 13 -3.62 1.43 -10.59
C ARG A 13 -2.62 1.55 -9.44
N ALA A 14 -2.31 2.76 -8.99
CA ALA A 14 -1.30 2.95 -7.95
C ALA A 14 -1.76 2.38 -6.61
N GLY A 15 -0.84 1.80 -5.85
CA GLY A 15 -1.11 1.32 -4.50
C GLY A 15 -1.28 2.45 -3.48
N ILE A 16 -0.81 3.66 -3.77
CA ILE A 16 -0.88 4.83 -2.90
C ILE A 16 -1.75 5.91 -3.55
N HIS A 17 -2.68 6.46 -2.78
CA HIS A 17 -3.46 7.64 -3.18
C HIS A 17 -3.29 8.74 -2.15
N GLY A 18 -2.82 9.90 -2.60
CA GLY A 18 -2.42 11.03 -1.76
C GLY A 18 -2.09 12.26 -2.58
N SER A 19 -1.72 13.34 -1.89
CA SER A 19 -1.13 14.52 -2.51
C SER A 19 0.14 14.94 -1.76
N GLN A 20 1.04 15.63 -2.46
CA GLN A 20 2.28 16.16 -1.88
C GLN A 20 2.04 17.33 -0.90
N ILE A 21 0.79 17.81 -0.80
CA ILE A 21 0.41 18.92 0.08
C ILE A 21 -0.31 18.39 1.33
N HIS A 22 -1.29 17.49 1.15
CA HIS A 22 -2.15 17.02 2.24
C HIS A 22 -1.78 15.63 2.77
N GLY A 23 -0.80 14.98 2.14
CA GLY A 23 -0.35 13.63 2.47
C GLY A 23 -1.18 12.51 1.86
N THR A 24 -0.93 11.30 2.34
CA THR A 24 -1.57 10.06 1.91
C THR A 24 -2.97 9.92 2.52
N TYR A 25 -3.93 9.61 1.65
CA TYR A 25 -5.33 9.36 2.03
C TYR A 25 -5.61 7.87 2.22
N SER A 26 -5.02 7.02 1.38
CA SER A 26 -5.27 5.58 1.37
C SER A 26 -4.15 4.80 0.70
N ILE A 27 -3.88 3.59 1.19
CA ILE A 27 -2.99 2.61 0.58
C ILE A 27 -3.71 1.29 0.30
N VAL A 28 -3.27 0.58 -0.73
CA VAL A 28 -3.69 -0.78 -1.09
C VAL A 28 -2.48 -1.69 -0.98
N ILE A 29 -2.61 -2.76 -0.20
CA ILE A 29 -1.65 -3.85 -0.11
C ILE A 29 -2.29 -5.11 -0.69
N SER A 30 -1.82 -5.54 -1.87
CA SER A 30 -2.46 -6.60 -2.66
C SER A 30 -1.49 -7.59 -3.32
N GLY A 31 -0.23 -7.65 -2.85
CA GLY A 31 0.80 -8.55 -3.38
C GLY A 31 1.50 -8.04 -4.65
N GLY A 32 1.52 -6.71 -4.85
CA GLY A 32 2.21 -6.10 -5.99
C GLY A 32 3.73 -5.98 -5.82
N TYR A 33 4.20 -6.03 -4.58
CA TYR A 33 5.60 -6.02 -4.20
C TYR A 33 5.86 -7.27 -3.35
N GLN A 34 6.90 -8.02 -3.70
CA GLN A 34 7.26 -9.25 -2.98
C GLN A 34 7.82 -8.97 -1.58
N ASP A 35 8.34 -7.76 -1.38
CA ASP A 35 9.00 -7.33 -0.15
C ASP A 35 8.01 -6.74 0.90
N ASP A 36 6.71 -6.65 0.56
CA ASP A 36 5.68 -6.24 1.50
C ASP A 36 5.49 -7.30 2.61
N TYR A 37 5.36 -6.87 3.87
CA TYR A 37 5.12 -7.75 5.00
C TYR A 37 3.95 -7.31 5.87
N ASP A 38 2.96 -8.18 6.04
CA ASP A 38 1.71 -7.87 6.72
C ASP A 38 1.59 -8.61 8.07
N LYS A 39 1.68 -7.85 9.16
CA LYS A 39 1.49 -8.32 10.55
C LYS A 39 0.08 -7.99 11.09
N GLY A 40 -0.86 -7.60 10.23
CA GLY A 40 -2.22 -7.24 10.62
C GLY A 40 -2.28 -5.81 11.17
N GLU A 41 -1.88 -5.62 12.42
CA GLU A 41 -1.83 -4.29 13.06
C GLU A 41 -0.71 -3.41 12.51
N THR A 42 0.37 -4.02 12.05
CA THR A 42 1.50 -3.33 11.41
C THR A 42 1.71 -3.88 10.02
N ILE A 43 1.87 -2.98 9.06
CA ILE A 43 2.15 -3.30 7.67
C ILE A 43 3.50 -2.67 7.33
N ILE A 44 4.39 -3.46 6.76
CA ILE A 44 5.62 -3.02 6.14
C ILE A 44 5.36 -2.99 4.64
N TYR A 45 5.46 -1.79 4.06
CA TYR A 45 4.95 -1.49 2.73
C TYR A 45 6.05 -0.87 1.87
N THR A 46 6.22 -1.37 0.65
CA THR A 46 7.20 -0.87 -0.31
C THR A 46 6.66 0.38 -1.01
N GLY A 47 7.52 1.38 -1.20
CA GLY A 47 7.21 2.63 -1.88
C GLY A 47 6.87 2.42 -3.36
N ALA A 48 6.49 3.51 -4.03
CA ALA A 48 6.24 3.51 -5.46
C ALA A 48 7.50 3.87 -6.27
N GLY A 49 7.51 3.47 -7.54
CA GLY A 49 8.62 3.72 -8.46
C GLY A 49 9.63 2.56 -8.46
N GLY A 50 10.78 2.77 -9.09
CA GLY A 50 11.84 1.76 -9.20
C GLY A 50 11.53 0.59 -10.15
N GLN A 51 10.36 0.60 -10.80
CA GLN A 51 9.85 -0.47 -11.67
C GLN A 51 10.19 -0.26 -13.13
N ASP A 52 10.52 -1.34 -13.84
CA ASP A 52 10.55 -1.34 -15.30
C ASP A 52 9.13 -1.36 -15.88
N VAL A 53 8.69 -0.22 -16.39
CA VAL A 53 7.36 -0.01 -16.98
C VAL A 53 7.34 -0.18 -18.51
N SER A 54 8.42 -0.73 -19.09
CA SER A 54 8.48 -1.00 -20.54
C SER A 54 7.49 -2.07 -20.98
N THR A 55 7.10 -2.97 -20.08
CA THR A 55 6.07 -3.98 -20.30
C THR A 55 4.70 -3.45 -19.86
N ASN A 56 3.60 -3.94 -20.45
CA ASN A 56 2.23 -3.58 -20.01
C ASN A 56 1.73 -4.52 -18.88
N GLU A 57 2.65 -5.08 -18.11
CA GLU A 57 2.34 -5.97 -17.00
C GLU A 57 1.70 -5.22 -15.82
N ARG A 58 1.14 -5.97 -14.87
CA ARG A 58 0.51 -5.40 -13.66
C ARG A 58 1.44 -5.38 -12.46
N THR A 59 2.51 -6.15 -12.50
CA THR A 59 3.54 -6.29 -11.50
C THR A 59 4.86 -6.24 -12.23
N HIS A 60 5.65 -5.22 -11.94
CA HIS A 60 6.93 -5.01 -12.60
C HIS A 60 8.07 -5.36 -11.65
N MET A 61 9.13 -5.90 -12.22
CA MET A 61 10.38 -6.09 -11.52
C MET A 61 10.92 -4.73 -11.06
N GLN A 62 11.41 -4.66 -9.82
CA GLN A 62 12.20 -3.51 -9.38
C GLN A 62 13.57 -3.56 -10.05
N THR A 63 13.94 -2.50 -10.75
CA THR A 63 15.18 -2.39 -11.54
C THR A 63 15.99 -1.13 -11.22
N SER A 64 15.46 -0.21 -10.42
CA SER A 64 16.13 1.06 -10.09
C SER A 64 15.73 1.59 -8.72
N ASP A 65 16.50 2.56 -8.21
CA ASP A 65 16.24 3.21 -6.93
C ASP A 65 14.88 3.91 -6.89
N GLN A 66 14.15 3.70 -5.80
CA GLN A 66 12.98 4.49 -5.50
C GLN A 66 13.37 5.87 -4.97
N ARG A 67 12.55 6.86 -5.29
CA ARG A 67 12.82 8.26 -4.91
C ARG A 67 11.75 8.81 -3.98
N LEU A 68 12.18 9.60 -3.00
CA LEU A 68 11.28 10.30 -2.07
C LEU A 68 10.46 11.40 -2.77
N ASP A 69 10.98 11.99 -3.84
CA ASP A 69 10.30 13.03 -4.64
C ASP A 69 9.20 12.48 -5.55
N HIS A 70 9.13 11.15 -5.73
CA HIS A 70 8.04 10.50 -6.45
C HIS A 70 6.69 10.89 -5.80
N PRO A 71 5.66 11.35 -6.55
CA PRO A 71 4.47 11.97 -5.97
C PRO A 71 3.76 11.12 -4.90
N HIS A 72 3.72 9.81 -5.09
CA HIS A 72 3.16 8.88 -4.11
C HIS A 72 4.02 8.71 -2.84
N ASN A 73 5.35 8.70 -2.97
CA ASN A 73 6.25 8.59 -1.84
C ASN A 73 6.28 9.90 -1.05
N ALA A 74 6.31 11.05 -1.74
CA ALA A 74 6.20 12.36 -1.14
C ALA A 74 4.90 12.53 -0.32
N ALA A 75 3.77 11.98 -0.79
CA ALA A 75 2.54 11.95 0.00
C ALA A 75 2.68 11.14 1.30
N LEU A 76 3.42 10.01 1.27
CA LEU A 76 3.72 9.23 2.47
C LEU A 76 4.66 9.98 3.42
N VAL A 77 5.66 10.71 2.90
CA VAL A 77 6.53 11.61 3.69
C VAL A 77 5.67 12.61 4.47
N VAL A 78 4.76 13.30 3.80
CA VAL A 78 3.86 14.27 4.45
C VAL A 78 2.99 13.61 5.52
N SER A 79 2.49 12.40 5.27
CA SER A 79 1.74 11.65 6.29
C SER A 79 2.61 11.17 7.46
N ALA A 80 3.88 10.85 7.24
CA ALA A 80 4.80 10.38 8.28
C ALA A 80 5.25 11.51 9.20
N PHE A 81 5.65 12.65 8.62
CA PHE A 81 6.33 13.73 9.34
C PHE A 81 5.51 15.00 9.53
N GLY A 82 4.43 15.17 8.75
CA GLY A 82 3.51 16.29 8.89
C GLY A 82 2.45 16.00 9.95
N HIS A 83 1.18 16.07 9.57
CA HIS A 83 0.04 15.99 10.50
C HIS A 83 -0.29 14.58 11.00
N ARG A 84 0.59 13.57 10.79
CA ARG A 84 0.37 12.15 11.15
C ARG A 84 -1.02 11.63 10.76
N ARG A 85 -1.49 12.06 9.59
CA ARG A 85 -2.85 11.85 9.12
C ARG A 85 -3.15 10.35 9.03
N LYS A 86 -4.36 9.97 9.45
CA LYS A 86 -4.84 8.59 9.32
C LYS A 86 -4.99 8.21 7.84
N VAL A 87 -4.42 7.08 7.49
CA VAL A 87 -4.40 6.48 6.15
C VAL A 87 -5.36 5.30 6.13
N ARG A 88 -6.30 5.28 5.18
CA ARG A 88 -7.16 4.12 4.96
C ARG A 88 -6.33 2.96 4.39
N VAL A 89 -6.45 1.78 4.97
CA VAL A 89 -5.80 0.57 4.46
C VAL A 89 -6.83 -0.33 3.79
N ILE A 90 -6.47 -0.80 2.60
CA ILE A 90 -7.25 -1.77 1.85
C ILE A 90 -6.37 -2.99 1.59
N ARG A 91 -6.83 -4.19 1.99
CA ARG A 91 -6.15 -5.45 1.69
C ARG A 91 -6.78 -6.12 0.46
N GLY A 92 -5.95 -6.61 -0.45
CA GLY A 92 -6.38 -7.38 -1.62
C GLY A 92 -6.29 -8.89 -1.39
N SER A 93 -7.17 -9.68 -2.00
CA SER A 93 -7.20 -11.16 -1.85
C SER A 93 -5.95 -11.86 -2.37
N LYS A 94 -5.22 -11.25 -3.30
CA LYS A 94 -3.95 -11.77 -3.86
C LYS A 94 -2.72 -11.52 -3.00
N LEU A 95 -2.88 -10.89 -1.83
CA LEU A 95 -1.76 -10.52 -0.98
C LEU A 95 -0.96 -11.73 -0.43
N GLY A 96 -1.56 -12.92 -0.34
CA GLY A 96 -0.91 -14.09 0.26
C GLY A 96 -0.69 -13.99 1.78
N SER A 97 -1.21 -12.93 2.42
CA SER A 97 -1.21 -12.73 3.86
C SER A 97 -2.39 -13.44 4.52
N LYS A 98 -2.22 -13.98 5.73
CA LYS A 98 -3.33 -14.51 6.55
C LYS A 98 -4.36 -13.45 6.94
N PHE A 99 -4.01 -12.16 6.82
CA PHE A 99 -4.91 -11.04 7.08
C PHE A 99 -5.62 -10.57 5.81
N ALA A 100 -5.26 -11.09 4.63
CA ALA A 100 -5.97 -10.82 3.40
C ALA A 100 -7.45 -11.26 3.51
N PRO A 101 -8.35 -10.76 2.63
CA PRO A 101 -9.70 -11.28 2.54
C PRO A 101 -9.68 -12.81 2.37
N GLY A 102 -10.32 -13.54 3.29
CA GLY A 102 -10.29 -15.01 3.34
C GLY A 102 -11.17 -15.72 2.30
N THR A 103 -11.76 -14.98 1.36
CA THR A 103 -12.68 -15.52 0.34
C THR A 103 -12.32 -15.00 -1.05
N MET A 104 -12.38 -15.88 -2.04
CA MET A 104 -12.13 -15.53 -3.45
C MET A 104 -13.21 -14.62 -4.05
N PHE A 105 -14.38 -14.50 -3.41
CA PHE A 105 -15.45 -13.63 -3.87
C PHE A 105 -15.26 -12.15 -3.47
N VAL A 106 -14.31 -11.87 -2.58
CA VAL A 106 -14.00 -10.50 -2.12
C VAL A 106 -12.57 -10.17 -2.54
N PHE A 107 -12.43 -9.35 -3.58
CA PHE A 107 -11.11 -8.97 -4.09
C PHE A 107 -10.39 -7.93 -3.23
N TYR A 108 -11.15 -7.05 -2.56
CA TYR A 108 -10.60 -5.97 -1.74
C TYR A 108 -11.46 -5.76 -0.50
N ARG A 109 -10.80 -5.42 0.61
CA ARG A 109 -11.44 -5.18 1.91
C ARG A 109 -10.82 -3.99 2.61
N TYR A 110 -11.67 -3.13 3.15
CA TYR A 110 -11.23 -1.99 3.93
C TYR A 110 -10.96 -2.43 5.37
N ASP A 111 -9.73 -2.20 5.83
CA ASP A 111 -9.25 -2.71 7.12
C ASP A 111 -8.99 -1.60 8.14
N GLY A 112 -9.50 -0.40 7.87
CA GLY A 112 -9.50 0.70 8.82
C GLY A 112 -8.42 1.74 8.59
N LEU A 113 -8.17 2.50 9.64
CA LEU A 113 -7.28 3.66 9.65
C LEU A 113 -5.96 3.35 10.35
N TYR A 114 -4.87 3.58 9.64
CA TYR A 114 -3.50 3.38 10.09
C TYR A 114 -2.76 4.72 10.15
N THR A 115 -1.64 4.77 10.84
CA THR A 115 -0.71 5.90 10.83
C THR A 115 0.62 5.43 10.26
N VAL A 116 1.23 6.24 9.39
CA VAL A 116 2.61 6.01 8.93
C VAL A 116 3.53 6.34 10.11
N THR A 117 4.26 5.33 10.61
CA THR A 117 5.06 5.47 11.83
C THR A 117 6.54 5.58 11.56
N HIS A 118 7.04 4.93 10.50
CA HIS A 118 8.46 4.92 10.16
C HIS A 118 8.65 4.86 8.65
N VAL A 119 9.79 5.39 8.20
CA VAL A 119 10.32 5.23 6.85
C VAL A 119 11.77 4.78 6.95
N SER A 120 12.17 3.83 6.11
CA SER A 120 13.54 3.37 5.96
C SER A 120 13.90 3.23 4.48
N VAL A 121 15.20 3.25 4.19
CA VAL A 121 15.75 2.91 2.89
C VAL A 121 16.39 1.53 3.02
N HIS A 122 15.97 0.59 2.19
CA HIS A 122 16.50 -0.77 2.17
C HIS A 122 17.37 -0.94 0.92
N TYR A 123 18.66 -1.18 1.12
CA TYR A 123 19.58 -1.51 0.04
C TYR A 123 19.48 -3.01 -0.26
N ILE A 124 19.07 -3.34 -1.47
CA ILE A 124 18.92 -4.71 -1.93
C ILE A 124 19.98 -4.98 -3.00
N ALA A 125 20.84 -5.95 -2.71
CA ALA A 125 21.82 -6.47 -3.65
C ALA A 125 21.29 -7.79 -4.23
N ALA A 126 20.90 -7.78 -5.50
CA ALA A 126 20.66 -8.99 -6.27
C ALA A 126 21.84 -9.27 -7.19
N LEU A 127 21.97 -10.51 -7.66
CA LEU A 127 23.05 -10.94 -8.55
C LEU A 127 23.18 -10.10 -9.84
N ILE A 128 22.10 -9.42 -10.26
CA ILE A 128 21.98 -8.72 -11.53
C ILE A 128 21.78 -7.20 -11.39
N HIS A 129 21.43 -6.69 -10.21
CA HIS A 129 21.27 -5.25 -9.97
C HIS A 129 21.31 -4.92 -8.47
N HIS A 130 21.76 -3.71 -8.16
CA HIS A 130 21.59 -3.09 -6.83
C HIS A 130 20.47 -2.06 -6.91
N ARG A 131 19.68 -1.95 -5.84
CA ARG A 131 18.64 -0.92 -5.72
C ARG A 131 18.42 -0.48 -4.27
N ALA A 132 17.88 0.72 -4.12
CA ALA A 132 17.37 1.24 -2.86
C ALA A 132 15.84 1.33 -2.89
N ASP A 133 15.18 0.54 -2.06
CA ASP A 133 13.72 0.54 -1.92
C ASP A 133 13.30 1.38 -0.71
N LEU A 134 12.23 2.16 -0.85
CA LEU A 134 11.64 2.89 0.27
C LEU A 134 10.67 1.98 0.99
N VAL A 135 10.86 1.82 2.29
CA VAL A 135 10.04 0.92 3.12
C VAL A 135 9.32 1.72 4.20
N TRP A 136 8.01 1.50 4.32
CA TRP A 136 7.11 2.28 5.15
C TRP A 136 6.42 1.38 6.17
N ALA A 137 6.53 1.73 7.45
CA ALA A 137 5.76 1.07 8.50
C ALA A 137 4.44 1.84 8.72
N CYS A 138 3.32 1.14 8.59
CA CYS A 138 1.98 1.65 8.89
C CYS A 138 1.37 0.86 10.05
N SER A 139 0.93 1.53 11.12
CA SER A 139 0.35 0.88 12.30
C SER A 139 -1.08 1.33 12.58
N SER A 140 -1.96 0.37 12.88
CA SER A 140 -3.33 0.62 13.33
C SER A 140 -3.33 1.10 14.78
N SER A 141 -4.21 2.06 15.10
CA SER A 141 -4.47 2.46 16.49
C SER A 141 -5.55 1.61 17.18
N ARG A 142 -6.28 0.78 16.42
CA ARG A 142 -7.14 -0.26 16.98
C ARG A 142 -6.23 -1.49 17.17
N GLY A 143 -6.12 -2.01 18.39
CA GLY A 143 -5.49 -3.31 18.64
C GLY A 143 -6.16 -4.44 17.83
N LYS A 144 -5.62 -5.66 17.91
CA LYS A 144 -5.90 -6.86 17.09
C LYS A 144 -6.93 -6.65 15.98
N VAL A 145 -6.44 -6.59 14.74
CA VAL A 145 -7.29 -6.65 13.53
C VAL A 145 -7.95 -8.02 13.49
N TYR A 146 -9.13 -8.15 14.08
CA TYR A 146 -9.97 -9.33 13.96
C TYR A 146 -10.59 -9.36 12.56
N THR A 147 -10.78 -10.56 12.05
CA THR A 147 -11.25 -10.90 10.70
C THR A 147 -12.71 -10.51 10.43
N ASP A 148 -13.33 -9.73 11.31
CA ASP A 148 -14.73 -9.34 11.22
C ASP A 148 -14.83 -7.99 10.49
N SER A 149 -14.91 -8.09 9.18
CA SER A 149 -14.64 -7.00 8.24
C SER A 149 -15.86 -6.59 7.45
N THR A 150 -16.12 -5.29 7.37
CA THR A 150 -17.09 -4.70 6.45
C THR A 150 -16.56 -4.88 5.02
N TYR A 151 -17.23 -5.71 4.23
CA TYR A 151 -16.87 -5.95 2.85
C TYR A 151 -17.13 -4.72 1.98
N VAL A 152 -16.25 -4.45 1.02
CA VAL A 152 -16.52 -3.45 -0.02
C VAL A 152 -17.46 -4.11 -1.04
N SER A 153 -18.76 -4.18 -0.74
CA SER A 153 -19.74 -4.67 -1.70
C SER A 153 -20.11 -3.55 -2.67
N SER A 154 -20.04 -3.87 -3.96
CA SER A 154 -20.65 -3.09 -5.02
C SER A 154 -22.16 -3.24 -4.90
N SER A 155 -22.82 -2.33 -4.19
CA SER A 155 -24.25 -2.13 -4.36
C SER A 155 -24.47 -1.49 -5.74
N SER A 156 -24.95 -2.30 -6.67
CA SER A 156 -25.50 -1.87 -7.94
C SER A 156 -26.64 -0.88 -7.70
N ARG A 157 -26.53 0.32 -8.25
CA ARG A 157 -27.66 1.12 -8.69
C ARG A 157 -27.52 1.35 -10.17
#